data_AF-A0A832CD64-F1
#
_entry.id   AF-A0A832CD64-F1
#
_cell.length_a   1.000
_cell.length_b   1.000
_cell.length_c   1.000
_cell.angle_alpha   90.00
_cell.angle_beta   90.00
_cell.angle_gamma   90.00
#
_symmetry.space_group_name_H-M   'P 1'
#
loop_
_entity.id
_entity.type
_entity.pdbx_description
1 polymer ?
#
loop_
_entity_poly.entity_id
_entity_poly.type
_entity_poly.pdbx_seq_one_letter_code
_entity_poly.pdbx_strand_id
1 'polypeptide(L)'
;MMIERIVEVDEKMRCIQKAEGEVRELVYDYRRCNGCGICVFACPVNAIELGPVHEIAKGMEMPPVIIDHLKCAYCGICYSFCPYNAFEF
;
A
#
# COMPACT_ATOMS: atom_id res chain seq x y z
N MET A 1 -5.77 1.70 -24.43
CA MET A 1 -5.79 2.46 -23.17
C MET A 1 -4.39 2.42 -22.58
N MET A 2 -3.69 3.56 -22.52
CA MET A 2 -2.33 3.64 -21.96
C MET A 2 -2.45 3.88 -20.45
N ILE A 3 -2.00 2.92 -19.65
CA ILE A 3 -1.93 3.05 -18.18
C ILE A 3 -0.45 3.13 -17.82
N GLU A 4 -0.05 4.21 -17.16
CA GLU A 4 1.28 4.36 -16.57
C GLU A 4 1.18 4.13 -15.06
N ARG A 5 2.10 3.35 -14.48
CA ARG A 5 2.17 3.13 -13.04
C ARG A 5 3.58 3.40 -12.55
N ILE A 6 3.70 4.19 -11.49
CA ILE A 6 4.95 4.67 -10.92
C ILE A 6 4.93 4.38 -9.42
N VAL A 7 6.08 4.01 -8.86
CA VAL A 7 6.29 3.95 -7.41
C VAL A 7 7.44 4.88 -7.06
N GLU A 8 7.16 5.79 -6.14
CA GLU A 8 8.15 6.67 -5.54
C GLU A 8 8.30 6.28 -4.07
N VAL A 9 9.55 6.14 -3.60
CA VAL A 9 9.86 5.74 -2.22
C VAL A 9 10.75 6.81 -1.61
N ASP A 10 10.23 7.50 -0.61
CA ASP A 10 10.95 8.47 0.22
C ASP A 10 10.78 8.13 1.72
N GLU A 11 10.18 9.01 2.50
CA GLU A 11 9.69 8.70 3.84
C GLU A 11 8.43 7.80 3.80
N LYS A 12 7.68 7.85 2.70
CA LYS A 12 6.48 7.06 2.43
C LYS A 12 6.60 6.35 1.08
N MET A 13 5.79 5.32 0.87
CA MET A 13 5.64 4.68 -0.42
C MET A 13 4.46 5.31 -1.16
N ARG A 14 4.69 5.91 -2.32
CA ARG A 14 3.67 6.56 -3.15
C ARG A 14 3.46 5.75 -4.43
N CYS A 15 2.29 5.11 -4.54
CA CYS A 15 1.89 4.38 -5.74
C CYS A 15 1.01 5.29 -6.59
N ILE A 16 1.39 5.53 -7.84
CA ILE A 16 0.72 6.47 -8.74
C ILE A 16 0.26 5.72 -9.98
N GLN A 17 -1.02 5.87 -10.35
CA GLN A 17 -1.56 5.41 -11.63
C GLN A 17 -2.03 6.61 -12.44
N LYS A 18 -1.62 6.68 -13.70
CA LYS A 18 -2.12 7.64 -14.67
C LYS A 18 -2.85 6.90 -15.80
N ALA A 19 -4.09 7.28 -16.06
CA ALA A 19 -4.92 6.71 -17.13
C ALA A 19 -5.89 7.75 -17.67
N GLU A 20 -5.88 8.00 -19.00
CA GLU A 20 -6.88 8.83 -19.70
C GLU A 20 -7.13 10.22 -19.08
N GLY A 21 -6.10 10.85 -18.50
CA GLY A 21 -6.20 12.16 -17.86
C GLY A 21 -6.56 12.13 -16.37
N GLU A 22 -6.85 10.95 -15.81
CA GLU A 22 -6.96 10.74 -14.38
C GLU A 22 -5.61 10.36 -13.77
N VAL A 23 -5.35 10.89 -12.56
CA VAL A 23 -4.23 10.49 -11.71
C VAL A 23 -4.81 9.99 -10.39
N ARG A 24 -4.44 8.77 -10.00
CA ARG A 24 -4.78 8.19 -8.70
C ARG A 24 -3.51 7.94 -7.93
N GLU A 25 -3.50 8.32 -6.66
CA GLU A 25 -2.35 8.18 -5.79
C GLU A 25 -2.77 7.44 -4.51
N LEU A 26 -2.03 6.39 -4.18
CA LEU A 26 -2.12 5.71 -2.89
C LEU A 26 -0.80 5.92 -2.17
N VAL A 27 -0.83 6.61 -1.04
CA VAL A 27 0.33 6.80 -0.17
C VAL A 27 0.25 5.80 0.98
N TYR A 28 1.38 5.18 1.31
CA TYR A 28 1.53 4.25 2.41
C TYR A 28 2.68 4.68 3.32
N ASP A 29 2.34 5.03 4.56
CA ASP A 29 3.27 5.31 5.65
C ASP A 29 3.43 4.06 6.52
N TYR A 30 4.49 3.29 6.24
CA TYR A 30 4.72 2.02 6.92
C TYR A 30 5.07 2.18 8.41
N ARG A 31 5.50 3.38 8.84
CA ARG A 31 5.83 3.65 10.25
C ARG A 31 4.58 3.81 11.11
N ARG A 32 3.44 4.13 10.49
CA ARG A 32 2.11 4.13 11.14
C ARG A 32 1.42 2.77 11.07
N CYS A 33 1.93 1.87 10.23
CA CYS A 33 1.37 0.54 10.07
C CYS A 33 1.81 -0.35 11.23
N ASN A 34 0.88 -1.05 11.87
CA ASN A 34 1.19 -2.02 12.92
C ASN A 34 1.10 -3.49 12.44
N GLY A 35 0.85 -3.73 11.15
CA GLY A 35 0.76 -5.07 10.59
C GLY A 35 -0.53 -5.85 10.92
N CYS A 36 -1.63 -5.19 11.29
CA CYS A 36 -2.89 -5.89 11.64
C CYS A 36 -3.51 -6.76 10.53
N GLY A 37 -3.14 -6.57 9.27
CA GLY A 37 -3.59 -7.41 8.14
C GLY A 37 -5.02 -7.14 7.62
N ILE A 38 -5.75 -6.14 8.14
CA ILE A 38 -7.11 -5.81 7.66
C ILE A 38 -7.09 -5.48 6.15
N CYS A 39 -6.12 -4.68 5.71
CA CYS A 39 -5.96 -4.30 4.30
C CYS A 39 -5.60 -5.49 3.40
N VAL A 40 -4.87 -6.49 3.91
CA VAL A 40 -4.58 -7.75 3.22
C VAL A 40 -5.88 -8.51 2.96
N PHE A 41 -6.71 -8.67 4.00
CA PHE A 41 -7.99 -9.37 3.88
C PHE A 41 -9.01 -8.62 3.00
N ALA A 42 -9.06 -7.29 3.11
CA ALA A 42 -10.05 -6.47 2.41
C ALA A 42 -9.71 -6.21 0.93
N CYS A 43 -8.48 -6.43 0.48
CA CYS A 43 -8.07 -6.10 -0.88
C CYS A 43 -8.77 -7.01 -1.91
N PRO A 44 -9.65 -6.47 -2.79
CA PRO A 44 -10.46 -7.30 -3.70
C PRO A 44 -9.63 -7.96 -4.82
N VAL A 45 -8.40 -7.49 -5.03
CA VAL A 45 -7.49 -7.96 -6.09
C VAL A 45 -6.20 -8.57 -5.54
N ASN A 46 -6.15 -8.85 -4.24
CA ASN A 46 -4.98 -9.45 -3.57
C ASN A 46 -3.66 -8.73 -3.88
N ALA A 47 -3.68 -7.40 -3.90
CA ALA A 47 -2.51 -6.57 -4.16
C ALA A 47 -1.68 -6.25 -2.90
N ILE A 48 -2.09 -6.74 -1.73
CA ILE A 48 -1.41 -6.46 -0.46
C ILE A 48 -1.14 -7.78 0.25
N GLU A 49 0.08 -7.95 0.77
CA GLU A 49 0.49 -9.10 1.58
C GLU A 49 1.18 -8.63 2.87
N LEU A 50 1.27 -9.52 3.86
CA LEU A 50 2.07 -9.25 5.06
C LEU A 50 3.55 -9.15 4.67
N GLY A 51 4.24 -8.19 5.29
CA GLY A 51 5.68 -8.03 5.15
C GLY A 51 6.48 -9.12 5.89
N PRO A 52 7.81 -8.96 5.99
CA PRO A 52 8.69 -9.96 6.59
C PRO A 52 8.56 -9.97 8.13
N VAL A 53 7.52 -10.64 8.64
CA VAL A 53 7.16 -10.68 10.07
C VAL A 53 8.34 -11.11 10.96
N HIS A 54 9.13 -12.09 10.50
CA HIS A 54 10.29 -12.58 11.26
C HIS A 54 11.37 -11.51 11.46
N GLU A 55 11.65 -10.71 10.43
CA GLU A 55 12.67 -9.67 10.51
C GLU A 55 12.17 -8.45 11.30
N ILE A 56 10.88 -8.12 11.18
CA ILE A 56 10.23 -7.11 12.02
C ILE A 56 10.31 -7.51 13.50
N ALA A 57 10.04 -8.79 13.83
CA ALA A 57 10.12 -9.30 15.20
C ALA A 57 11.55 -9.25 15.78
N LYS A 58 12.58 -9.28 14.93
CA LYS A 58 13.98 -9.06 15.33
C LYS A 58 14.37 -7.58 15.44
N GLY A 59 13.45 -6.66 15.17
CA GLY A 59 13.68 -5.22 15.26
C GLY A 59 14.22 -4.58 13.99
N MET A 60 14.14 -5.23 12.83
CA MET A 60 14.47 -4.59 11.55
C MET A 60 13.35 -3.61 11.14
N GLU A 61 13.73 -2.40 10.73
CA GLU A 61 12.80 -1.42 10.16
C GLU A 61 12.39 -1.88 8.75
N MET A 62 11.24 -2.56 8.67
CA MET A 62 10.69 -3.12 7.44
C MET A 62 9.19 -2.82 7.36
N PRO A 63 8.62 -2.65 6.15
CA PRO A 63 7.18 -2.43 6.01
C PRO A 63 6.36 -3.62 6.52
N PRO A 64 5.39 -3.43 7.43
CA PRO A 64 4.55 -4.53 7.92
C PRO A 64 3.60 -5.15 6.89
N VAL A 65 3.32 -4.43 5.81
CA VAL A 65 2.65 -4.94 4.61
C VAL A 65 3.39 -4.47 3.36
N ILE A 66 3.30 -5.25 2.29
CA ILE A 66 3.88 -4.98 0.97
C ILE A 66 2.75 -4.81 -0.04
N ILE A 67 2.87 -3.81 -0.93
CA ILE A 67 1.86 -3.48 -1.94
C ILE A 67 2.41 -3.80 -3.34
N ASP A 68 1.74 -4.69 -4.05
CA ASP A 68 1.95 -4.93 -5.47
C ASP A 68 1.19 -3.87 -6.29
N HIS A 69 1.89 -2.77 -6.62
CA HIS A 69 1.34 -1.67 -7.41
C HIS A 69 0.93 -2.07 -8.85
N LEU A 70 1.43 -3.21 -9.35
CA LEU A 70 1.03 -3.77 -10.65
C LEU A 70 -0.29 -4.55 -10.56
N LYS A 71 -0.68 -5.01 -9.37
CA LYS A 71 -2.01 -5.57 -9.12
C LYS A 71 -3.02 -4.56 -8.57
N CYS A 72 -2.56 -3.52 -7.89
CA CYS A 72 -3.42 -2.53 -7.24
C CYS A 72 -4.45 -1.94 -8.23
N ALA A 73 -5.72 -2.01 -7.84
CA ALA A 73 -6.85 -1.46 -8.60
C ALA A 73 -7.15 0.01 -8.27
N TYR A 74 -6.39 0.63 -7.37
CA TYR A 74 -6.59 2.02 -6.92
C TYR A 74 -8.05 2.28 -6.51
N CYS A 75 -8.56 1.47 -5.59
CA CYS A 75 -9.96 1.49 -5.12
C CYS A 75 -10.15 2.16 -3.74
N GLY A 76 -9.08 2.52 -3.04
CA GLY A 76 -9.15 3.19 -1.72
C GLY A 76 -9.60 2.33 -0.54
N ILE A 77 -9.90 1.04 -0.72
CA ILE A 77 -10.38 0.15 0.37
C ILE A 77 -9.36 0.05 1.51
N CYS A 78 -8.07 -0.05 1.21
CA CYS A 78 -7.02 -0.09 2.25
C CYS A 78 -6.98 1.20 3.08
N TYR A 79 -7.24 2.35 2.47
CA TYR A 79 -7.40 3.64 3.15
C TYR A 79 -8.64 3.63 4.04
N SER A 80 -9.81 3.30 3.47
CA SER A 80 -11.08 3.32 4.20
C SER A 80 -11.12 2.40 5.43
N PHE A 81 -10.42 1.26 5.38
CA PHE A 81 -10.43 0.28 6.47
C PHE A 81 -9.23 0.38 7.42
N CYS A 82 -8.23 1.22 7.16
CA CYS A 82 -7.05 1.28 8.03
C CYS A 82 -7.36 2.06 9.32
N PRO A 83 -7.40 1.40 10.50
CA PRO A 83 -7.70 2.10 11.75
C PRO A 83 -6.50 2.92 12.28
N TYR A 84 -5.32 2.78 11.67
CA TYR A 84 -4.09 3.47 12.07
C TYR A 84 -3.72 4.64 11.16
N ASN A 85 -4.55 4.93 10.16
CA ASN A 85 -4.29 5.96 9.14
C ASN A 85 -2.90 5.80 8.50
N ALA A 86 -2.51 4.55 8.22
CA ALA A 86 -1.25 4.23 7.54
C ALA A 86 -1.31 4.46 6.02
N PHE A 87 -2.50 4.73 5.48
CA PHE A 87 -2.71 5.04 4.06
C PHE A 87 -3.32 6.44 3.90
N GLU A 88 -3.05 7.07 2.76
CA GLU A 88 -3.73 8.29 2.27
C GLU A 88 -4.14 8.04 0.80
N PHE A 89 -5.33 8.46 0.39
CA PHE A 89 -5.92 8.16 -0.93
C PHE A 89 -6.84 9.30 -1.40
#